data_AF-A0A2W6YYX5-F1
#
_entry.id   AF-A0A2W6YYX5-F1
#
_cell.length_a   1.000
_cell.length_b   1.000
_cell.length_c   1.000
_cell.angle_alpha   90.00
_cell.angle_beta   90.00
_cell.angle_gamma   90.00
#
_symmetry.space_group_name_H-M   'P 1'
#
loop_
_entity.id
_entity.type
_entity.pdbx_description
1 polymer ?
#
loop_
_entity_poly.entity_id
_entity_poly.type
_entity_poly.pdbx_seq_one_letter_code
_entity_poly.pdbx_strand_id
1 'polypeptide(L)' 'MTNATYDEIFGVVLTLPPLYRAMLAEHLLNSLDEINPEIETAWNREISNRIEAIDQGKVTLIPSDQVLQKLRNR' A
#
# COMPACT_ATOMS: atom_id res chain seq x y z
N MET A 1 -21.38 4.08 25.30
CA MET A 1 -20.45 4.98 24.58
C MET A 1 -21.28 5.79 23.60
N THR A 2 -21.24 7.11 23.68
CA THR A 2 -21.97 7.99 22.75
C THR A 2 -21.24 8.00 21.41
N ASN A 3 -21.92 7.58 20.35
CA ASN A 3 -21.38 7.64 18.99
C ASN A 3 -21.43 9.11 18.54
N ALA A 4 -20.28 9.73 18.26
CA ALA A 4 -20.24 11.04 17.62
C ALA A 4 -20.78 10.93 16.19
N THR A 5 -21.51 11.95 15.74
CA THR A 5 -22.01 12.02 14.36
C THR A 5 -20.87 12.35 13.39
N TYR A 6 -21.08 12.06 12.10
CA TYR A 6 -20.10 12.38 11.06
C TYR A 6 -19.73 13.86 11.06
N ASP A 7 -20.72 14.75 11.13
CA ASP A 7 -20.51 16.20 11.08
C ASP A 7 -19.72 16.71 12.28
N GLU A 8 -19.95 16.16 13.48
CA GLU A 8 -19.18 16.48 14.68
C GLU A 8 -17.72 16.06 14.54
N ILE A 9 -17.45 14.85 14.04
CA ILE A 9 -16.09 14.36 13.79
C ILE A 9 -15.40 15.21 12.72
N PHE A 10 -16.08 15.45 11.61
CA PHE A 10 -15.55 16.24 10.50
C PHE A 10 -15.19 17.66 10.93
N GLY A 11 -16.09 18.32 11.68
CA GLY A 11 -15.86 19.65 12.22
C GLY A 11 -14.63 19.70 13.14
N VAL A 12 -14.50 18.75 14.08
CA VAL A 12 -13.36 18.67 14.99
C VAL A 12 -12.06 18.46 14.22
N VAL A 13 -12.03 17.53 13.26
CA VAL A 13 -10.82 17.21 12.48
C VAL A 13 -10.33 18.42 11.68
N LEU A 14 -11.24 19.25 11.15
CA LEU A 14 -10.86 20.47 10.43
C LEU A 14 -10.21 21.55 11.32
N THR A 15 -10.44 21.52 12.64
CA THR A 15 -9.78 22.45 13.57
C THR A 15 -8.33 22.07 13.88
N LEU A 16 -7.91 20.86 13.52
CA LEU A 16 -6.56 20.38 13.79
C LEU A 16 -5.50 21.06 12.90
N PRO A 17 -4.28 21.30 13.43
CA PRO A 17 -3.12 21.66 12.64
C PRO A 17 -2.92 20.74 11.41
N PRO A 18 -2.39 21.25 10.28
CA PRO A 18 -2.23 20.47 9.06
C PRO A 18 -1.53 19.12 9.25
N LEU A 19 -0.49 19.07 10.09
CA LEU A 19 0.25 17.84 10.38
C LEU A 19 -0.65 16.77 11.03
N TYR A 20 -1.43 17.15 12.04
CA TYR A 20 -2.31 16.18 12.73
C TYR A 20 -3.47 15.72 11.86
N ARG A 21 -3.96 16.56 10.94
CA ARG A 21 -4.91 16.13 9.91
C ARG A 21 -4.30 15.08 8.98
N ALA A 22 -3.07 15.30 8.52
CA ALA A 22 -2.36 14.33 7.68
C ALA A 22 -2.13 13.00 8.40
N MET A 23 -1.67 13.04 9.65
CA MET A 23 -1.47 11.83 10.46
C MET A 23 -2.77 11.07 10.68
N LEU A 24 -3.87 11.77 11.00
CA LEU A 24 -5.17 11.11 11.19
C LEU A 24 -5.70 10.53 9.89
N ALA A 25 -5.56 11.24 8.77
CA ALA A 25 -5.95 10.73 7.45
C ALA A 25 -5.18 9.45 7.10
N GLU A 26 -3.88 9.39 7.37
CA GLU A 26 -3.07 8.19 7.19
C GLU A 26 -3.57 7.02 8.06
N HIS A 27 -3.85 7.24 9.35
CA HIS A 27 -4.35 6.19 10.22
C HIS A 27 -5.72 5.68 9.77
N LEU A 28 -6.62 6.57 9.35
CA LEU A 28 -7.92 6.19 8.83
C LEU A 28 -7.80 5.41 7.53
N LEU A 29 -6.94 5.83 6.60
CA LEU A 29 -6.67 5.09 5.37
C LEU A 29 -6.12 3.69 5.68
N ASN A 30 -5.12 3.58 6.54
CA ASN A 30 -4.56 2.30 6.96
C ASN A 30 -5.61 1.40 7.66
N SER A 31 -6.59 1.97 8.35
CA SER A 31 -7.66 1.19 8.96
C SER A 31 -8.64 0.57 7.95
N LEU A 32 -8.69 1.13 6.74
CA LEU A 32 -9.49 0.61 5.62
C LEU A 32 -8.76 -0.49 4.85
N ASP A 33 -7.44 -0.59 5.01
CA ASP A 33 -6.63 -1.66 4.43
C ASP A 33 -6.89 -2.96 5.20
N GLU A 34 -8.06 -3.57 4.98
CA GLU A 34 -8.33 -4.93 5.36
C GLU A 34 -7.45 -5.87 4.53
N ILE A 35 -6.36 -6.34 5.13
CA ILE A 35 -5.54 -7.38 4.53
C ILE A 35 -6.36 -8.66 4.53
N ASN A 36 -6.86 -9.04 3.35
CA ASN A 36 -7.44 -10.36 3.17
C ASN A 36 -6.31 -11.41 3.31
N PRO A 37 -6.35 -12.28 4.34
CA PRO A 37 -5.27 -13.23 4.59
C PRO A 37 -5.02 -14.20 3.42
N GLU A 38 -6.05 -14.49 2.62
CA GLU A 38 -5.92 -15.33 1.43
C GLU A 38 -5.13 -14.63 0.33
N ILE A 39 -5.36 -13.32 0.15
CA ILE A 39 -4.62 -12.49 -0.81
C ILE A 39 -3.16 -12.39 -0.37
N GLU A 40 -2.90 -12.11 0.91
CA GLU A 40 -1.54 -12.06 1.46
C GLU A 40 -0.80 -13.39 1.27
N THR A 41 -1.47 -14.51 1.57
CA THR A 41 -0.92 -15.85 1.38
C THR A 41 -0.62 -16.14 -0.09
N ALA A 42 -1.49 -15.72 -1.01
CA ALA A 42 -1.29 -15.88 -2.44
C ALA A 42 -0.08 -15.05 -2.93
N TRP A 43 0.06 -13.80 -2.45
CA TRP A 43 1.21 -12.95 -2.76
C TRP A 43 2.52 -13.52 -2.24
N ASN A 44 2.56 -13.99 -0.99
CA ASN A 44 3.75 -14.60 -0.40
C ASN A 44 4.22 -15.83 -1.19
N ARG A 45 3.28 -16.64 -1.67
CA ARG A 45 3.55 -17.79 -2.53
C ARG A 45 4.11 -17.36 -3.89
N GLU A 46 3.48 -16.38 -4.53
CA GLU A 46 3.94 -15.87 -5.83
C GLU A 46 5.34 -15.27 -5.75
N ILE A 47 5.64 -14.50 -4.69
CA ILE A 47 6.97 -13.93 -4.46
C ILE A 47 8.01 -15.05 -4.33
N SER A 48 7.72 -16.06 -3.50
CA SER A 48 8.61 -17.23 -3.33
C SER A 48 8.85 -17.95 -4.66
N ASN A 49 7.78 -18.21 -5.43
CA ASN A 49 7.87 -18.86 -6.74
C ASN A 49 8.72 -18.05 -7.73
N ARG A 50 8.57 -16.72 -7.74
CA ARG A 50 9.35 -15.84 -8.63
C ARG A 50 10.82 -15.83 -8.27
N ILE A 51 11.16 -15.76 -7.00
CA ILE A 51 12.55 -15.83 -6.54
C ILE A 51 13.17 -17.15 -6.99
N GLU A 52 12.50 -18.28 -6.71
CA GLU A 52 12.98 -19.60 -7.11
C GLU A 52 13.17 -19.73 -8.63
N ALA A 53 12.20 -19.23 -9.42
CA ALA A 53 12.30 -19.26 -10.87
C ALA A 53 13.47 -18.42 -11.41
N ILE A 54 13.78 -17.29 -10.77
CA ILE A 54 14.95 -16.46 -11.10
C ILE A 54 16.24 -17.20 -10.76
N ASP A 55 16.35 -17.74 -9.53
CA ASP A 55 17.54 -18.44 -9.05
C ASP A 55 17.84 -19.68 -9.91
N GLN A 56 16.81 -20.36 -10.40
CA GLN A 56 16.92 -21.53 -11.28
C GLN A 56 17.09 -21.16 -12.75
N GLY A 57 17.11 -19.88 -13.12
CA GLY A 57 17.22 -19.43 -14.51
C GLY A 57 16.02 -19.82 -15.40
N LYS A 58 14.86 -20.10 -14.80
CA LYS A 58 13.63 -20.49 -15.50
C LYS A 58 12.91 -19.31 -16.16
N VAL A 59 13.31 -18.08 -15.86
CA VAL A 59 12.71 -16.86 -16.41
C VAL A 59 13.78 -15.98 -17.06
N THR A 60 13.39 -15.27 -18.12
CA THR A 60 14.25 -14.25 -18.74
C THR A 60 14.13 -12.93 -17.99
N LEU A 61 15.24 -12.46 -17.43
CA LEU A 61 15.30 -11.17 -16.74
C LEU A 61 15.41 -10.01 -17.74
N ILE A 62 14.85 -8.86 -17.36
CA ILE A 62 15.07 -7.60 -18.07
C ILE A 62 16.13 -6.81 -17.30
N PRO A 63 17.19 -6.33 -17.97
CA PRO A 63 18.18 -5.45 -17.35
C PRO A 63 17.55 -4.21 -16.71
N SER A 64 18.04 -3.82 -15.52
CA SER A 64 17.45 -2.77 -14.71
C SER A 64 17.54 -1.38 -15.36
N ASP A 65 18.61 -1.11 -16.09
CA ASP A 65 18.82 0.09 -16.89
C ASP A 65 17.71 0.28 -17.93
N GLN A 66 17.30 -0.79 -18.61
CA GLN A 66 16.19 -0.76 -19.58
C GLN A 66 14.85 -0.45 -18.90
N VAL A 67 14.60 -1.00 -17.71
CA VAL A 67 13.38 -0.72 -16.93
C VAL A 67 13.33 0.75 -16.51
N LEU A 68 14.43 1.27 -15.96
CA LEU A 68 14.52 2.66 -15.51
C LEU A 68 14.40 3.65 -16.68
N GLN A 69 14.99 3.33 -17.83
CA GLN A 69 14.85 4.15 -19.03
C GLN A 69 13.39 4.24 -19.49
N LYS A 70 12.66 3.11 -19.51
CA LYS A 70 11.24 3.10 -19.88
C LYS A 70 10.38 3.93 -18.93
N LEU A 71 10.63 3.88 -17.62
CA LEU A 71 9.88 4.65 -16.63
C LEU A 71 10.09 6.16 -16.78
N ARG A 72 11.31 6.60 -17.12
CA ARG A 72 11.62 8.03 -17.35
C ARG A 72 10.97 8.60 -18.61
N ASN A 73 10.61 7.74 -19.55
CA ASN A 73 9.99 8.12 -20.82
C ASN A 73 8.45 8.03 -20.79
N ARG A 74 7.85 7.79 -19.61
CA ARG A 74 6.40 7.84 -19.38
C ARG A 74 6.00 9.21 -18.84
#